data_AF-A0A520UUA6-F1
#
_entry.id   AF-A0A520UUA6-F1
#
_cell.length_a   1.000
_cell.length_b   1.000
_cell.length_c   1.000
_cell.angle_alpha   90.00
_cell.angle_beta   90.00
_cell.angle_gamma   90.00
#
_symmetry.space_group_name_H-M   'P 1'
#
loop_
_entity.id
_entity.type
_entity.pdbx_description
1 polymer ?
#
loop_
_entity_poly.entity_id
_entity_poly.type
_entity_poly.pdbx_seq_one_letter_code
_entity_poly.pdbx_strand_id
1 'polypeptide(L)'
;MRNRSVAGLLMVALLATATAAPTVAGEWEDDSWLRNIIGPERLAHGDEFGCHGYEGVDTTKELWVIGACRDYLMEFTNASRWGAQPISFGITGEEVDSATADALMDAGFEIVGDQLSQAPEGLIMMTRNGASLEQGVADRDLLESADENSLVSIYWRARMDDLKLREDKDIMSWLEQQDVWFTTWGEWNHHRISGNEVVVSTEGSTITATLANQASWAVPGTIRLQFNQSVLRVTDSSGTDQTVINAGQQHLIVGWREVADGMMMTIEPGTTVSVNLDGEPESVQFTPQETFNGLHHAVTVVGHHTTNLFQWSSDFQESDLVFTWLIERSVQIEMNWALPVIAVAVLIAVPVSINHLVKKDQKEYSD
;
A
#
# COMPACT_ATOMS: atom_id res chain seq x y z
N MET A 1 52.36 -39.29 19.06
CA MET A 1 50.92 -39.43 19.41
C MET A 1 50.27 -38.17 19.99
N ARG A 2 51.00 -37.26 20.68
CA ARG A 2 50.42 -36.05 21.33
C ARG A 2 49.90 -34.94 20.38
N ASN A 3 50.36 -34.89 19.13
CA ASN A 3 49.94 -33.86 18.15
C ASN A 3 48.68 -34.22 17.33
N ARG A 4 48.28 -35.50 17.30
CA ARG A 4 47.08 -35.94 16.54
C ARG A 4 45.79 -35.59 17.30
N SER A 5 45.82 -35.54 18.64
CA SER A 5 44.63 -35.19 19.43
C SER A 5 44.29 -33.70 19.38
N VAL A 6 45.30 -32.83 19.30
CA VAL A 6 45.10 -31.36 19.21
C VAL A 6 44.52 -30.98 17.85
N ALA A 7 45.03 -31.56 16.76
CA ALA A 7 44.48 -31.34 15.41
C ALA A 7 43.04 -31.86 15.28
N GLY A 8 42.74 -33.02 15.89
CA GLY A 8 41.38 -33.57 15.95
C GLY A 8 40.41 -32.67 16.74
N LEU A 9 40.84 -32.15 17.90
CA LEU A 9 40.06 -31.21 18.70
C LEU A 9 39.77 -29.89 17.96
N LEU A 10 40.75 -29.37 17.22
CA LEU A 10 40.58 -28.18 16.38
C LEU A 10 39.60 -28.41 15.23
N MET A 11 39.66 -29.58 14.59
CA MET A 11 38.73 -29.93 13.52
C MET A 11 37.29 -30.11 14.05
N VAL A 12 37.14 -30.73 15.22
CA VAL A 12 35.83 -30.89 15.88
C VAL A 12 35.27 -29.54 16.33
N ALA A 13 36.12 -28.63 16.83
CA ALA A 13 35.68 -27.28 17.17
C ALA A 13 35.21 -26.49 15.92
N LEU A 14 35.92 -26.60 14.79
CA LEU A 14 35.54 -25.96 13.53
C LEU A 14 34.24 -26.54 12.93
N LEU A 15 34.06 -27.86 13.01
CA LEU A 15 32.83 -28.53 12.59
C LEU A 15 31.65 -28.16 13.51
N ALA A 16 31.88 -28.10 14.82
CA ALA A 16 30.86 -27.69 15.78
C ALA A 16 30.43 -26.23 15.58
N THR A 17 31.35 -25.33 15.22
CA THR A 17 30.99 -23.93 14.89
C THR A 17 30.18 -23.82 13.60
N ALA A 18 30.39 -24.70 12.62
CA ALA A 18 29.60 -24.71 11.39
C ALA A 18 28.18 -25.25 11.61
N THR A 19 28.00 -26.18 12.56
CA THR A 19 26.67 -26.74 12.90
C THR A 19 25.92 -25.95 13.96
N ALA A 20 26.62 -25.11 14.73
CA ALA A 20 26.03 -24.20 15.73
C ALA A 20 25.94 -22.76 15.23
N ALA A 21 26.45 -22.46 14.03
CA ALA A 21 26.16 -21.20 13.37
C ALA A 21 24.64 -21.14 13.12
N PRO A 22 23.97 -20.01 13.44
CA PRO A 22 22.58 -19.83 13.05
C PRO A 22 22.48 -20.04 11.54
N THR A 23 21.37 -20.62 11.08
CA THR A 23 21.07 -20.74 9.65
C THR A 23 21.20 -19.36 9.03
N VAL A 24 22.22 -19.17 8.20
CA VAL A 24 22.34 -17.99 7.33
C VAL A 24 21.17 -18.08 6.36
N ALA A 25 20.04 -17.50 6.74
CA ALA A 25 19.08 -16.97 5.79
C ALA A 25 19.87 -15.97 4.97
N GLY A 26 19.93 -16.17 3.65
CA GLY A 26 20.65 -15.26 2.78
C GLY A 26 20.20 -13.83 3.05
N GLU A 27 21.16 -12.94 3.28
CA GLU A 27 20.98 -11.49 3.20
C GLU A 27 20.45 -11.16 1.80
N TRP A 28 19.13 -11.20 1.63
CA TRP A 28 18.45 -10.36 0.67
C TRP A 28 18.39 -8.99 1.37
N GLU A 29 18.89 -7.92 0.75
CA GLU A 29 18.60 -6.58 1.26
C GLU A 29 17.08 -6.46 1.44
N ASP A 30 16.66 -6.27 2.70
CA ASP A 30 15.34 -6.62 3.25
C ASP A 30 14.14 -6.00 2.51
N ASP A 31 14.35 -5.01 1.64
CA ASP A 31 13.29 -4.17 1.09
C ASP A 31 13.34 -3.99 -0.44
N SER A 32 14.21 -4.76 -1.13
CA SER A 32 14.31 -4.70 -2.60
C SER A 32 12.99 -5.03 -3.32
N TRP A 33 12.04 -5.69 -2.64
CA TRP A 33 10.71 -6.01 -3.15
C TRP A 33 9.79 -4.80 -3.26
N LEU A 34 9.87 -3.82 -2.34
CA LEU A 34 9.11 -2.56 -2.43
C LEU A 34 9.52 -1.82 -3.71
N ARG A 35 10.82 -1.82 -3.98
CA ARG A 35 11.39 -1.06 -5.09
C ARG A 35 11.25 -1.76 -6.44
N ASN A 36 11.47 -3.08 -6.49
CA ASN A 36 11.78 -3.76 -7.76
C ASN A 36 10.78 -4.84 -8.18
N ILE A 37 9.88 -5.30 -7.31
CA ILE A 37 9.03 -6.46 -7.62
C ILE A 37 7.57 -6.09 -7.45
N ILE A 38 7.11 -5.93 -6.20
CA ILE A 38 5.67 -5.86 -5.90
C ILE A 38 5.16 -4.45 -5.75
N GLY A 39 6.01 -3.49 -5.35
CA GLY A 39 5.63 -2.09 -5.35
C GLY A 39 5.07 -1.62 -6.70
N PRO A 40 5.82 -1.75 -7.82
CA PRO A 40 5.36 -1.26 -9.11
C PRO A 40 4.07 -1.92 -9.62
N GLU A 41 3.93 -3.24 -9.46
CA GLU A 41 2.75 -3.99 -9.92
C GLU A 41 1.50 -3.63 -9.11
N ARG A 42 1.62 -3.64 -7.77
CA ARG A 42 0.50 -3.31 -6.87
C ARG A 42 0.13 -1.82 -6.97
N LEU A 43 1.10 -0.92 -7.09
CA LEU A 43 0.83 0.50 -7.36
C LEU A 43 0.07 0.70 -8.68
N ALA A 44 0.46 0.00 -9.74
CA ALA A 44 -0.23 0.08 -11.01
C ALA A 44 -1.67 -0.45 -10.90
N HIS A 45 -1.89 -1.47 -10.07
CA HIS A 45 -3.22 -2.01 -9.76
C HIS A 45 -4.08 -1.04 -8.91
N GLY A 46 -3.46 -0.11 -8.19
CA GLY A 46 -4.14 0.94 -7.43
C GLY A 46 -3.88 0.90 -5.93
N ASP A 47 -3.01 0.02 -5.45
CA ASP A 47 -2.70 -0.09 -4.03
C ASP A 47 -2.02 1.16 -3.46
N GLU A 48 -2.12 1.27 -2.13
CA GLU A 48 -1.50 2.29 -1.31
C GLU A 48 -0.53 1.68 -0.30
N PHE A 49 0.62 2.32 -0.11
CA PHE A 49 1.55 2.03 0.97
C PHE A 49 1.46 3.13 2.04
N GLY A 50 0.90 2.75 3.19
CA GLY A 50 0.88 3.53 4.42
C GLY A 50 1.84 2.98 5.46
N CYS A 51 1.89 3.64 6.61
CA CYS A 51 2.79 3.31 7.71
C CYS A 51 2.08 2.62 8.87
N HIS A 52 2.78 1.71 9.55
CA HIS A 52 2.35 1.09 10.81
C HIS A 52 3.44 1.10 11.88
N GLY A 53 4.39 2.04 11.79
CA GLY A 53 5.49 2.15 12.73
C GLY A 53 6.51 1.00 12.61
N TYR A 54 7.10 0.64 13.75
CA TYR A 54 8.17 -0.35 13.85
C TYR A 54 7.76 -1.48 14.78
N GLU A 55 8.15 -2.70 14.43
CA GLU A 55 7.81 -3.90 15.18
C GLU A 55 8.28 -3.80 16.63
N GLY A 56 7.34 -3.95 17.56
CA GLY A 56 7.61 -3.88 19.00
C GLY A 56 7.86 -2.48 19.55
N VAL A 57 7.67 -1.43 18.75
CA VAL A 57 7.80 -0.03 19.17
C VAL A 57 6.42 0.64 19.23
N ASP A 58 6.11 1.22 20.37
CA ASP A 58 4.85 1.95 20.56
C ASP A 58 4.98 3.37 20.00
N THR A 59 4.32 3.60 18.85
CA THR A 59 4.31 4.90 18.14
C THR A 59 3.85 6.06 19.02
N THR A 60 2.95 5.83 19.98
CA THR A 60 2.46 6.91 20.87
C THR A 60 3.48 7.34 21.92
N LYS A 61 4.52 6.53 22.13
CA LYS A 61 5.61 6.83 23.07
C LYS A 61 6.88 7.29 22.36
N GLU A 62 7.14 6.71 21.18
CA GLU A 62 8.38 6.88 20.43
C GLU A 62 8.09 7.58 19.09
N LEU A 63 7.67 8.85 19.15
CA LEU A 63 7.18 9.61 17.98
C LEU A 63 8.14 9.67 16.78
N TRP A 64 9.45 9.44 16.99
CA TRP A 64 10.43 9.41 15.91
C TRP A 64 10.13 8.34 14.85
N VAL A 65 9.42 7.26 15.21
CA VAL A 65 9.06 6.19 14.28
C VAL A 65 8.13 6.66 13.15
N ILE A 66 7.36 7.72 13.40
CA ILE A 66 6.42 8.29 12.42
C ILE A 66 7.18 8.81 11.21
N GLY A 67 8.13 9.72 11.45
CA GLY A 67 8.99 10.26 10.40
C GLY A 67 9.90 9.21 9.78
N ALA A 68 10.46 8.31 10.60
CA ALA A 68 11.33 7.25 10.11
C ALA A 68 10.61 6.27 9.16
N CYS A 69 9.35 5.92 9.44
CA CYS A 69 8.56 5.07 8.55
C CYS A 69 8.27 5.78 7.22
N ARG A 70 7.88 7.06 7.24
CA ARG A 70 7.70 7.85 6.03
C ARG A 70 8.97 7.88 5.18
N ASP A 71 10.09 8.24 5.79
CA ASP A 71 11.37 8.38 5.10
C ASP A 71 11.80 7.07 4.46
N TYR A 72 11.57 5.95 5.17
CA TYR A 72 11.78 4.61 4.64
C TYR A 72 10.91 4.34 3.40
N LEU A 73 9.58 4.54 3.46
CA LEU A 73 8.72 4.29 2.29
C LEU A 73 9.16 5.14 1.09
N MET A 74 9.42 6.42 1.31
CA MET A 74 9.84 7.36 0.26
C MET A 74 11.22 7.05 -0.33
N GLU A 75 12.08 6.33 0.39
CA GLU A 75 13.37 5.86 -0.15
C GLU A 75 13.20 4.74 -1.18
N PHE A 76 12.17 3.89 -1.03
CA PHE A 76 12.01 2.67 -1.82
C PHE A 76 10.91 2.74 -2.87
N THR A 77 9.82 3.47 -2.64
CA THR A 77 8.65 3.48 -3.54
C THR A 77 7.82 4.76 -3.40
N ASN A 78 6.97 5.03 -4.40
CA ASN A 78 5.85 5.95 -4.20
C ASN A 78 4.81 5.27 -3.30
N ALA A 79 4.09 6.07 -2.50
CA ALA A 79 3.01 5.56 -1.67
C ALA A 79 1.76 5.18 -2.46
N SER A 80 1.51 5.80 -3.61
CA SER A 80 0.42 5.46 -4.52
C SER A 80 0.80 5.83 -5.96
N ARG A 81 0.06 5.30 -6.95
CA ARG A 81 0.12 5.83 -8.32
C ARG A 81 -0.24 7.31 -8.40
N TRP A 82 -0.94 7.84 -7.39
CA TRP A 82 -1.39 9.23 -7.32
C TRP A 82 -0.41 10.18 -6.62
N GLY A 83 0.57 9.66 -5.88
CA GLY A 83 1.49 10.50 -5.11
C GLY A 83 2.60 9.72 -4.43
N ALA A 84 3.76 10.37 -4.28
CA ALA A 84 4.94 9.75 -3.70
C ALA A 84 4.89 9.65 -2.17
N GLN A 85 4.36 10.67 -1.50
CA GLN A 85 4.36 10.77 -0.04
C GLN A 85 3.26 9.89 0.57
N PRO A 86 3.56 9.06 1.59
CA PRO A 86 2.53 8.30 2.29
C PRO A 86 1.66 9.23 3.14
N ILE A 87 0.34 9.03 3.05
CA ILE A 87 -0.65 9.87 3.76
C ILE A 87 -1.43 9.09 4.82
N SER A 88 -1.36 7.75 4.82
CA SER A 88 -2.07 6.88 5.77
C SER A 88 -1.15 6.29 6.82
N PHE A 89 -1.60 6.30 8.08
CA PHE A 89 -0.91 5.71 9.22
C PHE A 89 -1.86 4.85 10.07
N GLY A 90 -1.58 3.56 10.23
CA GLY A 90 -2.33 2.68 11.13
C GLY A 90 -1.82 2.77 12.56
N ILE A 91 -2.73 2.95 13.52
CA ILE A 91 -2.39 3.14 14.93
C ILE A 91 -2.92 1.98 15.75
N THR A 92 -2.03 1.31 16.49
CA THR A 92 -2.35 0.14 17.33
C THR A 92 -3.08 0.48 18.64
N GLY A 93 -3.21 1.77 18.96
CA GLY A 93 -3.89 2.27 20.16
C GLY A 93 -5.32 2.77 19.88
N GLU A 94 -6.13 2.90 20.93
CA GLU A 94 -7.52 3.38 20.84
C GLU A 94 -7.63 4.91 20.78
N GLU A 95 -6.57 5.61 21.21
CA GLU A 95 -6.49 7.07 21.31
C GLU A 95 -5.12 7.57 20.83
N VAL A 96 -5.12 8.80 20.33
CA VAL A 96 -3.92 9.54 19.90
C VAL A 96 -3.93 10.86 20.65
N ASP A 97 -2.86 11.12 21.39
CA ASP A 97 -2.71 12.40 22.08
C ASP A 97 -2.32 13.52 21.10
N SER A 98 -2.40 14.77 21.56
CA SER A 98 -2.09 15.92 20.70
C SER A 98 -0.66 15.91 20.18
N ALA A 99 0.31 15.42 20.96
CA ALA A 99 1.71 15.37 20.55
C ALA A 99 1.92 14.36 19.41
N THR A 100 1.23 13.21 19.46
CA THR A 100 1.25 12.21 18.40
C THR A 100 0.53 12.72 17.16
N ALA A 101 -0.61 13.39 17.32
CA ALA A 101 -1.34 14.00 16.20
C ALA A 101 -0.50 15.07 15.48
N ASP A 102 0.14 15.96 16.24
CA ASP A 102 1.06 16.97 15.71
C ASP A 102 2.23 16.31 14.95
N ALA A 103 2.83 15.27 15.51
CA ALA A 103 3.92 14.54 14.85
C ALA A 103 3.49 13.84 13.55
N LEU A 104 2.27 13.31 13.48
CA LEU A 104 1.68 12.72 12.27
C LEU A 104 1.48 13.79 11.19
N MET A 105 0.86 14.92 11.56
CA MET A 105 0.61 16.03 10.63
C MET A 105 1.92 16.68 10.14
N ASP A 106 2.89 16.89 11.04
CA ASP A 106 4.21 17.43 10.69
C ASP A 106 4.99 16.47 9.78
N ALA A 107 4.78 15.17 9.93
CA ALA A 107 5.33 14.18 9.03
C ALA A 107 4.60 14.14 7.68
N GLY A 108 3.40 14.73 7.59
CA GLY A 108 2.60 14.85 6.38
C GLY A 108 1.60 13.70 6.18
N PHE A 109 1.24 12.99 7.25
CA PHE A 109 0.12 12.07 7.25
C PHE A 109 -1.19 12.85 7.39
N GLU A 110 -2.21 12.41 6.65
CA GLU A 110 -3.55 13.01 6.62
C GLU A 110 -4.60 12.07 7.20
N ILE A 111 -4.34 10.76 7.10
CA ILE A 111 -5.27 9.68 7.43
C ILE A 111 -4.68 8.82 8.55
N VAL A 112 -5.49 8.53 9.55
CA VAL A 112 -5.22 7.55 10.59
C VAL A 112 -6.32 6.50 10.63
N GLY A 113 -6.02 5.30 11.10
CA GLY A 113 -7.05 4.27 11.22
C GLY A 113 -6.63 3.11 12.10
N ASP A 114 -7.35 2.00 11.92
CA ASP A 114 -7.33 0.76 12.71
C ASP A 114 -8.28 0.78 13.92
N GLN A 115 -7.76 0.84 15.15
CA GLN A 115 -8.55 0.68 16.39
C GLN A 115 -8.97 2.00 17.04
N LEU A 116 -8.75 3.12 16.36
CA LEU A 116 -9.08 4.43 16.89
C LEU A 116 -10.57 4.59 17.15
N SER A 117 -10.89 5.09 18.33
CA SER A 117 -12.27 5.38 18.73
C SER A 117 -12.75 6.75 18.23
N GLN A 118 -11.83 7.70 18.03
CA GLN A 118 -12.10 9.06 17.59
C GLN A 118 -10.99 9.61 16.71
N ALA A 119 -11.37 10.46 15.75
CA ALA A 119 -10.42 11.17 14.91
C ALA A 119 -9.72 12.29 15.71
N PRO A 120 -8.38 12.34 15.71
CA PRO A 120 -7.65 13.49 16.21
C PRO A 120 -7.96 14.73 15.36
N GLU A 121 -7.92 15.92 15.97
CA GLU A 121 -8.12 17.17 15.22
C GLU A 121 -7.08 17.29 14.10
N GLY A 122 -7.53 17.64 12.89
CA GLY A 122 -6.67 17.80 11.71
C GLY A 122 -6.37 16.50 10.94
N LEU A 123 -6.73 15.34 11.49
CA LEU A 123 -6.57 14.04 10.84
C LEU A 123 -7.91 13.41 10.50
N ILE A 124 -7.92 12.60 9.44
CA ILE A 124 -9.09 11.88 8.97
C ILE A 124 -9.00 10.45 9.50
N MET A 125 -10.05 9.98 10.19
CA MET A 125 -10.09 8.61 10.71
C MET A 125 -10.79 7.66 9.74
N MET A 126 -10.12 6.58 9.38
CA MET A 126 -10.70 5.43 8.69
C MET A 126 -10.96 4.32 9.68
N THR A 127 -12.22 3.90 9.79
CA THR A 127 -12.64 2.88 10.75
C THR A 127 -12.55 1.49 10.12
N ARG A 128 -12.21 0.49 10.94
CA ARG A 128 -12.34 -0.91 10.56
C ARG A 128 -13.80 -1.35 10.71
N ASN A 129 -14.57 -1.33 9.62
CA ASN A 129 -16.00 -1.65 9.60
C ASN A 129 -16.37 -2.86 8.71
N GLY A 130 -15.42 -3.48 8.03
CA GLY A 130 -15.64 -4.59 7.09
C GLY A 130 -15.25 -5.99 7.61
N ALA A 131 -15.27 -6.24 8.92
CA ALA A 131 -14.83 -7.49 9.55
C ALA A 131 -13.35 -7.89 9.25
N SER A 132 -13.11 -9.05 8.63
CA SER A 132 -11.78 -9.61 8.34
C SER A 132 -11.80 -10.46 7.06
N LEU A 133 -10.72 -10.48 6.28
CA LEU A 133 -10.50 -11.45 5.19
C LEU A 133 -9.84 -12.76 5.65
N GLU A 134 -9.57 -12.91 6.95
CA GLU A 134 -9.00 -14.14 7.49
C GLU A 134 -10.01 -15.30 7.42
N GLN A 135 -9.54 -16.48 7.02
CA GLN A 135 -10.37 -17.66 6.84
C GLN A 135 -11.16 -17.99 8.11
N GLY A 136 -12.49 -18.07 7.97
CA GLY A 136 -13.40 -18.40 9.07
C GLY A 136 -13.71 -17.25 10.05
N VAL A 137 -13.21 -16.04 9.77
CA VAL A 137 -13.52 -14.81 10.54
C VAL A 137 -14.39 -13.84 9.73
N ALA A 138 -14.37 -13.96 8.40
CA ALA A 138 -15.14 -13.10 7.51
C ALA A 138 -16.64 -13.12 7.81
N ASP A 139 -17.25 -11.93 7.76
CA ASP A 139 -18.67 -11.72 8.00
C ASP A 139 -19.30 -11.14 6.73
N ARG A 140 -19.90 -12.01 5.94
CA ARG A 140 -20.55 -11.63 4.68
C ARG A 140 -21.79 -10.78 4.91
N ASP A 141 -22.57 -11.07 5.96
CA ASP A 141 -23.80 -10.33 6.25
C ASP A 141 -23.47 -8.86 6.56
N LEU A 142 -22.35 -8.62 7.26
CA LEU A 142 -21.84 -7.28 7.49
C LEU A 142 -21.47 -6.56 6.19
N LEU A 143 -20.75 -7.23 5.29
CA LEU A 143 -20.33 -6.66 4.00
C LEU A 143 -21.53 -6.38 3.08
N GLU A 144 -22.56 -7.23 3.09
CA GLU A 144 -23.80 -7.01 2.34
C GLU A 144 -24.64 -5.85 2.90
N SER A 145 -24.48 -5.54 4.19
CA SER A 145 -25.23 -4.48 4.87
C SER A 145 -24.60 -3.08 4.76
N ALA A 146 -23.53 -2.93 3.99
CA ALA A 146 -22.84 -1.66 3.83
C ALA A 146 -23.76 -0.56 3.28
N ASP A 147 -23.67 0.64 3.84
CA ASP A 147 -24.47 1.78 3.40
C ASP A 147 -24.02 2.26 2.01
N GLU A 148 -24.95 2.78 1.20
CA GLU A 148 -24.61 3.47 -0.04
C GLU A 148 -23.65 4.64 0.24
N ASN A 149 -22.73 4.87 -0.69
CA ASN A 149 -21.74 5.95 -0.63
C ASN A 149 -20.76 5.89 0.56
N SER A 150 -20.65 4.72 1.22
CA SER A 150 -19.71 4.50 2.32
C SER A 150 -18.39 3.86 1.87
N LEU A 151 -17.39 3.87 2.75
CA LEU A 151 -16.17 3.07 2.62
C LEU A 151 -16.23 1.89 3.60
N VAL A 152 -16.11 0.68 3.05
CA VAL A 152 -15.95 -0.56 3.79
C VAL A 152 -14.46 -0.92 3.85
N SER A 153 -13.92 -0.88 5.06
CA SER A 153 -12.52 -1.14 5.37
C SER A 153 -12.39 -2.51 6.02
N ILE A 154 -11.99 -3.48 5.20
CA ILE A 154 -11.84 -4.87 5.61
C ILE A 154 -10.44 -5.07 6.16
N TYR A 155 -10.33 -5.65 7.35
CA TYR A 155 -9.03 -5.95 7.93
C TYR A 155 -8.45 -7.23 7.34
N TRP A 156 -7.15 -7.22 7.12
CA TRP A 156 -6.39 -8.42 6.87
C TRP A 156 -5.05 -8.33 7.58
N ARG A 157 -4.61 -9.45 8.15
CA ARG A 157 -3.35 -9.53 8.85
C ARG A 157 -2.46 -10.55 8.19
N ALA A 158 -1.26 -10.14 7.82
CA ALA A 158 -0.32 -11.01 7.14
C ALA A 158 0.09 -12.23 7.97
N ARG A 159 0.30 -12.01 9.27
CA ARG A 159 0.83 -13.06 10.17
C ARG A 159 0.34 -12.95 11.61
N MET A 160 0.37 -14.09 12.30
CA MET A 160 0.36 -14.17 13.76
C MET A 160 1.63 -14.84 14.23
N ASP A 161 2.45 -14.08 14.94
CA ASP A 161 3.81 -14.49 15.29
C ASP A 161 4.61 -14.86 14.01
N ASP A 162 4.95 -16.13 13.84
CA ASP A 162 5.67 -16.67 12.69
C ASP A 162 4.76 -17.36 11.65
N LEU A 163 3.45 -17.36 11.87
CA LEU A 163 2.48 -18.07 11.02
C LEU A 163 1.76 -17.11 10.07
N LYS A 164 1.85 -17.39 8.76
CA LYS A 164 1.02 -16.73 7.75
C LYS A 164 -0.45 -17.07 8.00
N LEU A 165 -1.30 -16.06 8.03
CA LEU A 165 -2.75 -16.26 8.12
C LEU A 165 -3.32 -16.50 6.72
N ARG A 166 -4.24 -17.46 6.63
CA ARG A 166 -4.88 -17.82 5.38
C ARG A 166 -6.08 -16.92 5.11
N GLU A 167 -6.18 -16.49 3.87
CA GLU A 167 -7.28 -15.70 3.32
C GLU A 167 -8.53 -16.54 3.01
N ASP A 168 -9.69 -15.91 3.10
CA ASP A 168 -10.98 -16.50 2.74
C ASP A 168 -11.28 -16.28 1.24
N LYS A 169 -10.82 -17.24 0.41
CA LYS A 169 -10.96 -17.17 -1.06
C LYS A 169 -12.40 -17.09 -1.53
N ASP A 170 -13.34 -17.70 -0.79
CA ASP A 170 -14.76 -17.70 -1.17
C ASP A 170 -15.35 -16.29 -1.01
N ILE A 171 -14.93 -15.56 0.04
CA ILE A 171 -15.33 -14.17 0.27
C ILE A 171 -14.69 -13.24 -0.75
N MET A 172 -13.40 -13.42 -1.07
CA MET A 172 -12.74 -12.62 -2.11
C MET A 172 -13.46 -12.75 -3.45
N SER A 173 -13.66 -13.97 -3.94
CA SER A 173 -14.35 -14.20 -5.22
C SER A 173 -15.80 -13.69 -5.20
N TRP A 174 -16.46 -13.69 -4.05
CA TRP A 174 -17.78 -13.09 -3.90
C TRP A 174 -17.73 -11.56 -4.00
N LEU A 175 -16.78 -10.90 -3.31
CA LEU A 175 -16.58 -9.44 -3.35
C LEU A 175 -16.33 -8.94 -4.77
N GLU A 176 -15.47 -9.62 -5.52
CA GLU A 176 -15.11 -9.27 -6.92
C GLU A 176 -16.33 -9.26 -7.87
N GLN A 177 -17.41 -9.98 -7.51
CA GLN A 177 -18.65 -10.02 -8.29
C GLN A 177 -19.67 -8.92 -7.91
N GLN A 178 -19.38 -8.10 -6.90
CA GLN A 178 -20.30 -7.07 -6.40
C GLN A 178 -20.15 -5.74 -7.14
N ASP A 179 -21.20 -4.93 -7.13
CA ASP A 179 -21.21 -3.59 -7.74
C ASP A 179 -20.56 -2.54 -6.82
N VAL A 180 -19.25 -2.72 -6.56
CA VAL A 180 -18.47 -1.96 -5.58
C VAL A 180 -17.21 -1.36 -6.19
N TRP A 181 -16.73 -0.26 -5.62
CA TRP A 181 -15.47 0.37 -6.01
C TRP A 181 -14.32 -0.19 -5.18
N PHE A 182 -13.36 -0.87 -5.80
CA PHE A 182 -12.12 -1.25 -5.12
C PHE A 182 -11.14 -0.08 -5.07
N THR A 183 -10.76 0.31 -3.87
CA THR A 183 -9.99 1.53 -3.62
C THR A 183 -9.10 1.41 -2.37
N THR A 184 -8.44 2.50 -2.02
CA THR A 184 -7.62 2.64 -0.81
C THR A 184 -8.17 3.76 0.08
N TRP A 185 -7.69 3.86 1.33
CA TRP A 185 -8.02 4.99 2.20
C TRP A 185 -7.72 6.34 1.55
N GLY A 186 -6.52 6.49 0.99
CA GLY A 186 -6.06 7.71 0.34
C GLY A 186 -6.80 8.01 -0.96
N GLU A 187 -7.01 7.01 -1.82
CA GLU A 187 -7.73 7.18 -3.08
C GLU A 187 -9.19 7.57 -2.82
N TRP A 188 -9.88 6.92 -1.88
CA TRP A 188 -11.25 7.27 -1.51
C TRP A 188 -11.36 8.70 -0.96
N ASN A 189 -10.47 9.08 -0.04
CA ASN A 189 -10.48 10.41 0.56
C ASN A 189 -10.24 11.53 -0.47
N HIS A 190 -9.20 11.39 -1.29
CA HIS A 190 -8.81 12.44 -2.26
C HIS A 190 -9.71 12.48 -3.50
N HIS A 191 -10.35 11.37 -3.89
CA HIS A 191 -11.40 11.38 -4.90
C HIS A 191 -12.57 12.29 -4.48
N ARG A 192 -12.99 12.17 -3.22
CA ARG A 192 -14.06 12.96 -2.60
C ARG A 192 -13.73 14.44 -2.60
N ILE A 193 -12.51 14.78 -2.17
CA ILE A 193 -12.00 16.16 -2.17
C ILE A 193 -12.03 16.69 -3.61
N SER A 194 -11.46 15.95 -4.54
CA SER A 194 -11.39 16.32 -5.95
C SER A 194 -12.76 16.52 -6.59
N GLY A 195 -13.72 15.64 -6.31
CA GLY A 195 -15.10 15.77 -6.80
C GLY A 195 -15.77 17.04 -6.30
N ASN A 196 -15.54 17.42 -5.04
CA ASN A 196 -16.07 18.64 -4.44
C ASN A 196 -15.42 19.93 -4.98
N GLU A 197 -14.20 19.84 -5.48
CA GLU A 197 -13.45 20.98 -6.02
C GLU A 197 -13.66 21.21 -7.52
N VAL A 198 -14.40 20.33 -8.21
CA VAL A 198 -14.72 20.54 -9.62
C VAL A 198 -15.62 21.76 -9.80
N VAL A 199 -15.22 22.66 -10.68
CA VAL A 199 -15.99 23.83 -11.09
C VAL A 199 -16.64 23.58 -12.45
N VAL A 200 -17.96 23.74 -12.51
CA VAL A 200 -18.74 23.53 -13.74
C VAL A 200 -19.34 24.85 -14.24
N SER A 201 -19.24 25.08 -15.54
CA SER A 201 -19.86 26.21 -16.24
C SER A 201 -20.54 25.73 -17.53
N THR A 202 -21.54 26.47 -18.01
CA THR A 202 -22.24 26.15 -19.25
C THR A 202 -22.30 27.38 -20.14
N GLU A 203 -21.95 27.22 -21.41
CA GLU A 203 -22.04 28.26 -22.44
C GLU A 203 -22.65 27.67 -23.71
N GLY A 204 -23.88 28.07 -24.04
CA GLY A 204 -24.63 27.49 -25.15
C GLY A 204 -24.78 25.98 -25.00
N SER A 205 -24.38 25.22 -26.03
CA SER A 205 -24.42 23.75 -26.03
C SER A 205 -23.19 23.07 -25.42
N THR A 206 -22.31 23.81 -24.72
CA THR A 206 -21.08 23.26 -24.15
C THR A 206 -21.07 23.41 -22.63
N ILE A 207 -20.88 22.28 -21.93
CA ILE A 207 -20.60 22.25 -20.49
C ILE A 207 -19.08 22.10 -20.32
N THR A 208 -18.48 22.93 -19.48
CA THR A 208 -17.06 22.85 -19.15
C THR A 208 -16.91 22.54 -17.66
N ALA A 209 -16.18 21.47 -17.35
CA ALA A 209 -15.82 21.06 -16.00
C ALA A 209 -14.31 21.18 -15.81
N THR A 210 -13.85 21.84 -14.75
CA THR A 210 -12.44 22.07 -14.48
C THR A 210 -12.09 21.63 -13.07
N LEU A 211 -10.99 20.89 -12.94
CA LEU A 211 -10.40 20.54 -11.65
C LEU A 211 -8.99 21.12 -11.59
N ALA A 212 -8.71 21.93 -10.57
CA ALA A 212 -7.38 22.49 -10.38
C ALA A 212 -6.36 21.40 -10.00
N ASN A 213 -5.07 21.72 -10.13
CA ASN A 213 -4.03 20.83 -9.61
C ASN A 213 -4.12 20.73 -8.09
N GLN A 214 -3.90 19.52 -7.57
CA GLN A 214 -3.85 19.26 -6.14
C GLN A 214 -2.43 19.42 -5.59
N ALA A 215 -2.33 19.80 -4.31
CA ALA A 215 -1.03 19.96 -3.63
C ALA A 215 -0.46 18.62 -3.13
N SER A 216 -1.33 17.66 -2.82
CA SER A 216 -0.99 16.31 -2.34
C SER A 216 -1.17 15.31 -3.49
N TRP A 217 -1.93 14.23 -3.28
CA TRP A 217 -2.19 13.22 -4.31
C TRP A 217 -3.09 13.74 -5.43
N ALA A 218 -2.73 13.41 -6.68
CA ALA A 218 -3.47 13.80 -7.87
C ALA A 218 -4.58 12.80 -8.19
N VAL A 219 -5.50 12.55 -7.25
CA VAL A 219 -6.58 11.58 -7.44
C VAL A 219 -7.73 12.18 -8.26
N PRO A 220 -8.23 11.50 -9.30
CA PRO A 220 -9.40 11.96 -10.05
C PRO A 220 -10.69 12.01 -9.21
N GLY A 221 -11.50 13.06 -9.41
CA GLY A 221 -12.79 13.24 -8.77
C GLY A 221 -13.96 12.90 -9.69
N THR A 222 -15.01 12.25 -9.17
CA THR A 222 -16.22 11.92 -9.95
C THR A 222 -17.37 12.88 -9.66
N ILE A 223 -18.04 13.28 -10.73
CA ILE A 223 -19.16 14.21 -10.70
C ILE A 223 -20.32 13.65 -11.54
N ARG A 224 -21.55 13.96 -11.14
CA ARG A 224 -22.75 13.73 -11.94
C ARG A 224 -23.22 15.06 -12.52
N LEU A 225 -23.44 15.08 -13.83
CA LEU A 225 -24.05 16.18 -14.55
C LEU A 225 -25.43 15.75 -15.01
N GLN A 226 -26.46 16.50 -14.65
CA GLN A 226 -27.84 16.24 -15.06
C GLN A 226 -28.30 17.31 -16.04
N PHE A 227 -28.77 16.87 -17.20
CA PHE A 227 -29.26 17.70 -18.30
C PHE A 227 -30.15 16.86 -19.23
N ASN A 228 -30.89 17.53 -20.13
CA ASN A 228 -31.90 16.89 -20.99
C ASN A 228 -31.47 16.65 -22.44
N GLN A 229 -30.26 17.07 -22.82
CA GLN A 229 -29.71 16.96 -24.17
C GLN A 229 -28.85 15.70 -24.33
N SER A 230 -28.61 15.27 -25.57
CA SER A 230 -27.74 14.13 -25.87
C SER A 230 -26.27 14.57 -25.89
N VAL A 231 -25.36 13.71 -25.42
CA VAL A 231 -23.92 13.99 -25.50
C VAL A 231 -23.42 13.70 -26.92
N LEU A 232 -22.88 14.71 -27.60
CA LEU A 232 -22.25 14.54 -28.91
C LEU A 232 -20.78 14.15 -28.78
N ARG A 233 -20.05 14.80 -27.87
CA ARG A 233 -18.59 14.62 -27.74
C ARG A 233 -18.09 15.14 -26.40
N VAL A 234 -17.15 14.43 -25.79
CA VAL A 234 -16.45 14.84 -24.57
C VAL A 234 -14.96 14.90 -24.85
N THR A 235 -14.32 16.05 -24.64
CA THR A 235 -12.90 16.27 -24.94
C THR A 235 -12.17 16.97 -23.81
N ASP A 236 -10.86 16.74 -23.69
CA ASP A 236 -10.01 17.59 -22.85
C ASP A 236 -9.68 18.94 -23.52
N SER A 237 -8.87 19.74 -22.82
CA SER A 237 -8.36 21.03 -23.30
C SER A 237 -7.47 20.93 -24.55
N SER A 238 -6.96 19.75 -24.88
CA SER A 238 -6.21 19.49 -26.13
C SER A 238 -7.10 19.12 -27.31
N GLY A 239 -8.40 18.89 -27.06
CA GLY A 239 -9.38 18.43 -28.06
C GLY A 239 -9.36 16.91 -28.26
N THR A 240 -8.70 16.16 -27.38
CA THR A 240 -8.65 14.70 -27.40
C THR A 240 -9.89 14.12 -26.74
N ASP A 241 -10.47 13.09 -27.38
CA ASP A 241 -11.68 12.43 -26.86
C ASP A 241 -11.42 11.74 -25.53
N GLN A 242 -12.32 11.96 -24.58
CA GLN A 242 -12.28 11.29 -23.29
C GLN A 242 -12.78 9.85 -23.38
N THR A 243 -12.14 8.96 -22.63
CA THR A 243 -12.47 7.54 -22.55
C THR A 243 -13.91 7.32 -22.05
N VAL A 244 -14.67 6.46 -22.74
CA VAL A 244 -15.98 6.01 -22.26
C VAL A 244 -15.78 4.86 -21.27
N ILE A 245 -16.35 5.00 -20.08
CA ILE A 245 -16.23 4.04 -18.97
C ILE A 245 -17.43 3.09 -18.96
N ASN A 246 -17.19 1.80 -18.70
CA ASN A 246 -18.25 0.82 -18.49
C ASN A 246 -18.90 1.00 -17.11
N ALA A 247 -20.21 0.74 -16.99
CA ALA A 247 -20.91 0.86 -15.70
C ALA A 247 -20.33 -0.05 -14.59
N GLY A 248 -19.80 -1.23 -14.94
CA GLY A 248 -19.17 -2.17 -14.00
C GLY A 248 -17.64 -2.02 -13.89
N GLN A 249 -17.06 -0.89 -14.31
CA GLN A 249 -15.65 -0.61 -14.01
C GLN A 249 -15.51 -0.32 -12.52
N GLN A 250 -14.83 -1.20 -11.79
CA GLN A 250 -14.69 -1.20 -10.33
C GLN A 250 -13.42 -0.48 -9.85
N HIS A 251 -12.48 -0.16 -10.74
CA HIS A 251 -11.25 0.57 -10.39
C HIS A 251 -11.27 2.00 -10.95
N LEU A 252 -10.81 2.95 -10.15
CA LEU A 252 -10.80 4.36 -10.52
C LEU A 252 -10.00 4.60 -11.81
N ILE A 253 -10.68 5.14 -12.82
CA ILE A 253 -10.09 5.62 -14.07
C ILE A 253 -10.74 6.93 -14.50
N VAL A 254 -10.01 7.74 -15.26
CA VAL A 254 -10.51 8.99 -15.86
C VAL A 254 -11.38 8.69 -17.07
N GLY A 255 -12.45 9.45 -17.25
CA GLY A 255 -13.38 9.27 -18.37
C GLY A 255 -14.81 9.64 -18.03
N TRP A 256 -15.75 9.14 -18.82
CA TRP A 256 -17.17 9.48 -18.65
C TRP A 256 -18.10 8.36 -19.11
N ARG A 257 -19.36 8.45 -18.71
CA ARG A 257 -20.43 7.61 -19.26
C ARG A 257 -21.78 8.30 -19.16
N GLU A 258 -22.70 7.94 -20.06
CA GLU A 258 -24.09 8.38 -19.97
C GLU A 258 -24.82 7.65 -18.84
N VAL A 259 -25.78 8.36 -18.25
CA VAL A 259 -26.77 7.84 -17.30
C VAL A 259 -28.16 8.33 -17.71
N ALA A 260 -29.22 7.78 -17.11
CA ALA A 260 -30.60 8.03 -17.53
C ALA A 260 -31.00 9.53 -17.56
N ASP A 261 -30.36 10.37 -16.76
CA ASP A 261 -30.67 11.79 -16.59
C ASP A 261 -29.49 12.73 -16.89
N GLY A 262 -28.48 12.24 -17.62
CA GLY A 262 -27.31 13.01 -18.02
C GLY A 262 -26.06 12.16 -18.14
N MET A 263 -25.01 12.50 -17.42
CA MET A 263 -23.74 11.74 -17.46
C MET A 263 -23.03 11.72 -16.10
N MET A 264 -22.16 10.73 -15.93
CA MET A 264 -21.10 10.75 -14.93
C MET A 264 -19.76 11.04 -15.60
N MET A 265 -18.90 11.79 -14.92
CA MET A 265 -17.58 12.16 -15.40
C MET A 265 -16.57 12.08 -14.26
N THR A 266 -15.44 11.44 -14.52
CA THR A 266 -14.29 11.37 -13.61
C THR A 266 -13.17 12.19 -14.22
N ILE A 267 -12.74 13.24 -13.52
CA ILE A 267 -11.85 14.29 -14.03
C ILE A 267 -10.54 14.26 -13.25
N GLU A 268 -9.41 14.29 -13.96
CA GLU A 268 -8.08 14.34 -13.37
C GLU A 268 -7.73 15.76 -12.88
N PRO A 269 -7.01 15.92 -11.75
CA PRO A 269 -6.48 17.21 -11.33
C PRO A 269 -5.65 17.91 -12.41
N GLY A 270 -5.81 19.23 -12.49
CA GLY A 270 -5.11 20.07 -13.46
C GLY A 270 -5.71 20.07 -14.86
N THR A 271 -6.89 19.46 -15.05
CA THR A 271 -7.52 19.33 -16.36
C THR A 271 -8.85 20.09 -16.47
N THR A 272 -9.19 20.41 -17.72
CA THR A 272 -10.48 20.95 -18.10
C THR A 272 -11.08 20.03 -19.16
N VAL A 273 -12.31 19.60 -18.95
CA VAL A 273 -13.08 18.75 -19.85
C VAL A 273 -14.28 19.53 -20.38
N SER A 274 -14.51 19.44 -21.68
CA SER A 274 -15.64 20.04 -22.38
C SER A 274 -16.58 18.97 -22.92
N VAL A 275 -17.86 19.08 -22.59
CA VAL A 275 -18.97 18.23 -23.04
C VAL A 275 -19.79 19.04 -24.04
N ASN A 276 -19.82 18.60 -25.29
CA ASN A 276 -20.64 19.19 -26.34
C ASN A 276 -21.95 18.42 -26.46
N LEU A 277 -23.05 19.15 -26.41
CA LEU A 277 -24.41 18.64 -26.46
C LEU A 277 -25.05 18.91 -27.83
N ASP A 278 -26.13 18.19 -28.14
CA ASP A 278 -26.91 18.37 -29.39
C ASP A 278 -27.82 19.62 -29.40
N GLY A 279 -27.89 20.33 -28.28
CA GLY A 279 -28.59 21.60 -28.11
C GLY A 279 -28.15 22.33 -26.84
N GLU A 280 -28.66 23.54 -26.65
CA GLU A 280 -28.48 24.28 -25.39
C GLU A 280 -29.40 23.66 -24.31
N PRO A 281 -28.85 23.19 -23.17
CA PRO A 281 -29.65 22.58 -22.12
C PRO A 281 -30.46 23.64 -21.38
N GLU A 282 -31.69 23.30 -20.96
CA GLU A 282 -32.53 24.22 -20.18
C GLU A 282 -31.93 24.51 -18.80
N SER A 283 -31.31 23.49 -18.20
CA SER A 283 -30.56 23.59 -16.96
C SER A 283 -29.51 22.49 -16.90
N VAL A 284 -28.43 22.78 -16.16
CA VAL A 284 -27.39 21.81 -15.84
C VAL A 284 -27.27 21.77 -14.33
N GLN A 285 -27.51 20.60 -13.73
CA GLN A 285 -27.23 20.37 -12.31
C GLN A 285 -25.96 19.55 -12.19
N PHE A 286 -25.19 19.86 -11.14
CA PHE A 286 -23.92 19.24 -10.86
C PHE A 286 -23.93 18.71 -9.44
N THR A 287 -23.43 17.49 -9.23
CA THR A 287 -23.31 16.90 -7.90
C THR A 287 -22.02 16.07 -7.82
N PRO A 288 -21.08 16.43 -6.92
CA PRO A 288 -19.95 15.58 -6.58
C PRO A 288 -20.43 14.19 -6.13
N GLN A 289 -19.71 13.14 -6.49
CA GLN A 289 -20.04 11.77 -6.08
C GLN A 289 -19.05 11.30 -5.02
N GLU A 290 -19.56 10.64 -3.98
CA GLU A 290 -18.75 10.03 -2.91
C GLU A 290 -18.08 8.73 -3.40
N THR A 291 -18.69 8.04 -4.37
CA THR A 291 -18.15 6.83 -4.99
C THR A 291 -17.81 7.05 -6.46
N PHE A 292 -16.82 6.31 -6.93
CA PHE A 292 -16.48 6.24 -8.33
C PHE A 292 -17.59 5.55 -9.14
N ASN A 293 -17.84 6.08 -10.35
CA ASN A 293 -18.69 5.47 -11.36
C ASN A 293 -20.15 5.20 -10.92
N GLY A 294 -20.59 5.80 -9.82
CA GLY A 294 -21.90 5.56 -9.20
C GLY A 294 -22.09 4.14 -8.70
N LEU A 295 -20.99 3.47 -8.36
CA LEU A 295 -20.99 2.18 -7.67
C LEU A 295 -21.58 2.36 -6.26
N HIS A 296 -22.18 1.30 -5.72
CA HIS A 296 -22.97 1.39 -4.50
C HIS A 296 -22.16 1.91 -3.30
N HIS A 297 -21.00 1.31 -3.06
CA HIS A 297 -20.09 1.68 -1.98
C HIS A 297 -18.65 1.36 -2.39
N ALA A 298 -17.69 1.84 -1.61
CA ALA A 298 -16.27 1.58 -1.79
C ALA A 298 -15.78 0.48 -0.85
N VAL A 299 -14.81 -0.32 -1.29
CA VAL A 299 -14.19 -1.39 -0.52
C VAL A 299 -12.68 -1.23 -0.58
N THR A 300 -12.03 -1.32 0.57
CA THR A 300 -10.58 -1.41 0.71
C THR A 300 -10.22 -2.57 1.63
N VAL A 301 -9.08 -3.21 1.38
CA VAL A 301 -8.47 -4.16 2.30
C VAL A 301 -7.28 -3.50 2.98
N VAL A 302 -7.27 -3.50 4.30
CA VAL A 302 -6.21 -2.91 5.10
C VAL A 302 -5.28 -4.01 5.58
N GLY A 303 -4.06 -4.03 5.04
CA GLY A 303 -3.07 -5.05 5.32
C GLY A 303 -2.15 -4.67 6.48
N HIS A 304 -2.31 -5.34 7.62
CA HIS A 304 -1.53 -5.12 8.85
C HIS A 304 -0.34 -6.07 9.00
N HIS A 305 0.64 -5.64 9.79
CA HIS A 305 1.87 -6.38 10.13
C HIS A 305 2.66 -6.83 8.88
N THR A 306 2.69 -5.94 7.88
CA THR A 306 3.29 -6.22 6.58
C THR A 306 4.79 -5.95 6.63
N THR A 307 5.57 -6.92 7.13
CA THR A 307 7.04 -6.83 7.19
C THR A 307 7.75 -7.25 5.90
N ASN A 308 7.10 -8.07 5.07
CA ASN A 308 7.59 -8.53 3.77
C ASN A 308 6.42 -8.68 2.81
N LEU A 309 6.06 -7.60 2.11
CA LEU A 309 4.91 -7.63 1.22
C LEU A 309 5.07 -8.65 0.09
N PHE A 310 6.30 -9.06 -0.26
CA PHE A 310 6.48 -10.09 -1.27
C PHE A 310 5.84 -11.41 -0.87
N GLN A 311 6.08 -11.83 0.36
CA GLN A 311 5.43 -13.02 0.88
C GLN A 311 3.92 -12.81 1.09
N TRP A 312 3.53 -11.61 1.52
CA TRP A 312 2.18 -11.31 2.00
C TRP A 312 1.17 -11.01 0.89
N SER A 313 1.59 -10.39 -0.21
CA SER A 313 0.73 -10.10 -1.36
C SER A 313 0.62 -11.27 -2.36
N SER A 314 1.40 -12.34 -2.18
CA SER A 314 1.50 -13.45 -3.14
C SER A 314 0.17 -14.11 -3.50
N ASP A 315 -0.78 -14.21 -2.58
CA ASP A 315 -2.11 -14.79 -2.84
C ASP A 315 -3.10 -13.80 -3.48
N PHE A 316 -2.71 -12.52 -3.63
CA PHE A 316 -3.54 -11.44 -4.16
C PHE A 316 -3.09 -10.92 -5.52
N GLN A 317 -2.07 -11.53 -6.15
CA GLN A 317 -1.51 -11.04 -7.42
C GLN A 317 -2.55 -10.97 -8.56
N GLU A 318 -3.49 -11.91 -8.57
CA GLU A 318 -4.55 -12.01 -9.60
C GLU A 318 -5.92 -11.53 -9.09
N SER A 319 -5.96 -10.91 -7.90
CA SER A 319 -7.18 -10.43 -7.26
C SER A 319 -7.47 -8.99 -7.68
N ASP A 320 -8.75 -8.65 -7.89
CA ASP A 320 -9.19 -7.28 -8.18
C ASP A 320 -9.27 -6.42 -6.89
N LEU A 321 -9.09 -7.03 -5.73
CA LEU A 321 -9.01 -6.30 -4.46
C LEU A 321 -7.79 -5.36 -4.40
N VAL A 322 -8.08 -4.12 -4.03
CA VAL A 322 -7.12 -3.05 -3.81
C VAL A 322 -6.85 -2.90 -2.31
N PHE A 323 -5.58 -2.67 -1.96
CA PHE A 323 -5.12 -2.66 -0.58
C PHE A 323 -4.54 -1.32 -0.14
N THR A 324 -4.85 -0.94 1.10
CA THR A 324 -4.02 -0.03 1.90
C THR A 324 -3.08 -0.89 2.76
N TRP A 325 -1.84 -1.07 2.30
CA TRP A 325 -0.82 -1.81 3.03
C TRP A 325 -0.19 -0.93 4.10
N LEU A 326 -0.38 -1.28 5.36
CA LEU A 326 0.24 -0.61 6.49
C LEU A 326 1.57 -1.32 6.80
N ILE A 327 2.65 -0.75 6.29
CA ILE A 327 3.99 -1.33 6.37
C ILE A 327 4.54 -1.15 7.78
N GLU A 328 4.97 -2.27 8.37
CA GLU A 328 5.61 -2.31 9.68
C GLU A 328 7.04 -2.79 9.48
N ARG A 329 8.02 -1.98 9.87
CA ARG A 329 9.43 -2.35 9.73
C ARG A 329 9.91 -3.11 10.95
N SER A 330 10.60 -4.22 10.75
CA SER A 330 11.31 -4.87 11.86
C SER A 330 12.38 -3.91 12.41
N VAL A 331 12.45 -3.70 13.73
CA VAL A 331 13.58 -3.01 14.34
C VAL A 331 14.82 -3.86 14.06
N GLN A 332 15.62 -3.49 13.05
CA GLN A 332 16.83 -4.22 12.70
C GLN A 332 17.67 -4.40 13.97
N ILE A 333 17.91 -5.66 14.33
CA ILE A 333 18.98 -6.00 15.25
C ILE A 333 20.26 -5.57 14.53
N GLU A 334 21.03 -4.65 15.12
CA GLU A 334 22.32 -4.20 14.58
C GLU A 334 23.09 -5.36 13.95
N MET A 335 23.58 -5.16 12.72
CA MET A 335 24.40 -6.12 12.00
C MET A 335 25.51 -6.63 12.93
N ASN A 336 25.40 -7.90 13.34
CA ASN A 336 26.36 -8.49 14.25
C ASN A 336 27.68 -8.73 13.50
N TRP A 337 28.60 -7.78 13.61
CA TRP A 337 29.95 -7.80 13.02
C TRP A 337 30.75 -9.07 13.34
N ALA A 338 30.36 -9.84 14.35
CA ALA A 338 31.00 -11.12 14.64
C ALA A 338 30.97 -12.08 13.45
N LEU A 339 29.88 -12.13 12.68
CA LEU A 339 29.75 -13.06 11.54
C LEU A 339 30.71 -12.73 10.37
N PRO A 340 30.74 -11.48 9.85
CA PRO A 340 31.74 -11.08 8.84
C PRO A 340 33.18 -11.27 9.32
N VAL A 341 33.47 -10.95 10.59
CA VAL A 341 34.82 -11.09 11.17
C VAL A 341 35.22 -12.56 11.25
N ILE A 342 34.32 -13.45 11.66
CA ILE A 342 34.57 -14.90 11.69
C ILE A 342 34.81 -15.42 10.26
N ALA A 343 33.99 -15.00 9.28
CA ALA A 343 34.15 -15.41 7.89
C ALA A 343 35.52 -15.03 7.32
N VAL A 344 35.97 -13.80 7.56
CA VAL A 344 37.32 -13.33 7.16
C VAL A 344 38.41 -14.11 7.89
N ALA A 345 38.25 -14.37 9.20
CA ALA A 345 39.20 -15.14 9.98
C ALA A 345 39.35 -16.57 9.46
N VAL A 346 38.25 -17.25 9.09
CA VAL A 346 38.25 -18.59 8.50
C VAL A 346 38.90 -18.58 7.12
N LEU A 347 38.56 -17.60 6.27
CA LEU A 347 39.16 -17.42 4.94
C LEU A 347 40.69 -17.26 4.99
N ILE A 348 41.23 -16.68 6.05
CA ILE A 348 42.68 -16.53 6.24
C ILE A 348 43.28 -17.76 6.92
N ALA A 349 42.62 -18.30 7.96
CA ALA A 349 43.15 -19.39 8.77
C ALA A 349 43.24 -20.70 7.99
N VAL A 350 42.30 -20.97 7.08
CA VAL A 350 42.28 -22.22 6.31
C VAL A 350 43.46 -22.33 5.34
N PRO A 351 43.74 -21.35 4.45
CA PRO A 351 44.91 -21.40 3.56
C PRO A 351 46.24 -21.41 4.32
N VAL A 352 46.35 -20.66 5.41
CA VAL A 352 47.56 -20.62 6.24
C VAL A 352 47.81 -21.99 6.88
N SER A 353 46.76 -22.62 7.42
CA SER A 353 46.85 -23.95 8.03
C SER A 353 47.21 -25.03 7.01
N ILE A 354 46.59 -25.00 5.82
CA ILE A 354 46.93 -25.92 4.71
C ILE A 354 48.38 -25.74 4.29
N ASN A 355 48.84 -24.50 4.07
CA ASN A 355 50.23 -24.22 3.68
C ASN A 355 51.23 -24.69 4.77
N HIS A 356 50.89 -24.50 6.04
CA HIS A 356 51.72 -24.96 7.15
C HIS A 356 51.81 -26.49 7.22
N LEU A 357 50.69 -27.20 7.02
CA LEU A 357 50.64 -28.66 6.98
C LEU A 357 51.44 -29.21 5.78
N VAL A 358 51.24 -28.67 4.58
CA VAL A 358 51.98 -29.08 3.37
C VAL A 358 53.49 -28.90 3.54
N LYS A 359 53.94 -27.77 4.09
CA LYS A 359 55.37 -27.53 4.35
C LYS A 359 55.95 -28.46 5.42
N LYS A 360 55.14 -28.89 6.37
CA LYS A 360 55.56 -29.83 7.42
C LYS A 360 55.70 -31.24 6.86
N ASP A 361 54.73 -31.68 6.06
CA ASP A 361 54.77 -33.00 5.41
C ASP A 361 55.93 -33.10 4.41
N GLN A 362 56.24 -32.02 3.66
CA GLN A 362 57.42 -31.99 2.78
C GLN A 362 58.74 -32.15 3.54
N LYS A 363 58.83 -31.66 4.78
CA LYS A 363 60.01 -31.84 5.63
C LYS A 363 60.13 -33.26 6.20
N GLU A 364 59.02 -33.93 6.48
CA GLU A 364 59.03 -35.34 6.92
C GLU A 364 59.38 -36.34 5.80
N TYR A 365 59.28 -35.94 4.52
CA TYR A 365 59.69 -36.75 3.36
C TYR A 365 61.09 -36.43 2.81
N SER A 366 61.79 -35.42 3.38
CA SER A 366 63.14 -35.03 2.97
C SER A 366 64.24 -35.39 3.99
N ASP A 367 63.89 -36.16 5.01
CA ASP A 367 64.79 -36.98 5.84
C ASP A 367 64.51 -38.47 5.55
#